data_AF-M8BIN4-F1
#
_entry.id   AF-M8BIN4-F1
#
_cell.length_a   1.000
_cell.length_b   1.000
_cell.length_c   1.000
_cell.angle_alpha   90.00
_cell.angle_beta   90.00
_cell.angle_gamma   90.00
#
_symmetry.space_group_name_H-M   'P 1'
#
loop_
_entity.id
_entity.type
_entity.pdbx_description
1 polymer ?
#
loop_
_entity_poly.entity_id
_entity_poly.type
_entity_poly.pdbx_seq_one_letter_code
_entity_poly.pdbx_strand_id
1 'polypeptide(L)'
;MPLSQFNYTGVSPNNTNVATGTKLLVLPFNATVELVMQDTSILGIESHPLHLHGFNFFVVGQRFGNYDPVNDPMRFNLVDPVERNTVNVPAGGWVAIRFLADNPGAAYLVSLLAPTSLIKP
;
A
#
# COMPACT_ATOMS: atom_id res chain seq x y z
N MET A 1 -8.24 -9.62 8.44
CA MET A 1 -7.16 -10.18 7.60
C MET A 1 -7.78 -11.11 6.57
N PRO A 2 -7.31 -11.12 5.31
CA PRO A 2 -7.83 -12.05 4.31
C PRO A 2 -7.54 -13.51 4.72
N LEU A 3 -8.46 -14.43 4.39
CA LEU A 3 -8.34 -15.86 4.71
C LEU A 3 -7.19 -16.54 3.96
N SER A 4 -6.77 -15.97 2.83
CA SER A 4 -5.62 -16.37 2.04
C SER A 4 -4.77 -15.15 1.75
N GLN A 5 -3.47 -15.25 2.00
CA GLN A 5 -2.53 -14.18 1.69
C GLN A 5 -2.13 -14.24 0.22
N PHE A 6 -2.13 -13.08 -0.44
CA PHE A 6 -1.69 -12.99 -1.82
C PHE A 6 -0.17 -13.18 -1.92
N ASN A 7 0.27 -14.07 -2.82
CA ASN A 7 1.69 -14.30 -3.09
C ASN A 7 2.22 -13.27 -4.11
N TYR A 8 2.63 -12.10 -3.62
CA TYR A 8 3.20 -11.03 -4.43
C TYR A 8 4.62 -11.32 -4.94
N THR A 9 5.28 -12.39 -4.45
CA THR A 9 6.61 -12.80 -4.92
C THR A 9 6.58 -13.81 -6.07
N GLY A 10 5.39 -14.34 -6.37
CA GLY A 10 5.19 -15.35 -7.41
C GLY A 10 5.06 -14.77 -8.81
N VAL A 11 4.91 -15.66 -9.79
CA VAL A 11 4.55 -15.29 -11.16
C VAL A 11 3.11 -14.77 -11.22
N SER A 12 2.84 -13.81 -12.11
CA SER A 12 1.48 -13.31 -12.35
C SER A 12 0.54 -14.48 -12.65
N PRO A 13 -0.61 -14.59 -11.95
CA PRO A 13 -1.53 -15.70 -12.15
C PRO A 13 -2.24 -15.58 -13.51
N ASN A 14 -2.56 -16.72 -14.11
CA ASN A 14 -3.33 -16.77 -15.36
C ASN A 14 -4.78 -16.27 -15.20
N ASN A 15 -5.28 -16.25 -13.96
CA ASN A 15 -6.56 -15.64 -13.59
C ASN A 15 -6.34 -14.73 -12.37
N THR A 16 -6.71 -13.45 -12.49
CA THR A 16 -6.54 -12.44 -11.44
C THR A 16 -7.48 -12.63 -10.26
N ASN A 17 -8.55 -13.44 -10.40
CA ASN A 17 -9.56 -13.68 -9.37
C ASN A 17 -10.13 -12.39 -8.77
N VAL A 18 -10.29 -11.35 -9.60
CA VAL A 18 -10.88 -10.08 -9.19
C VAL A 18 -12.34 -10.30 -8.79
N ALA A 19 -12.71 -9.80 -7.60
CA ALA A 19 -14.06 -9.82 -7.09
C ALA A 19 -14.41 -8.46 -6.47
N THR A 20 -15.65 -8.02 -6.64
CA THR A 20 -16.15 -6.81 -5.98
C THR A 20 -16.56 -7.13 -4.54
N GLY A 21 -16.36 -6.16 -3.63
CA GLY A 21 -16.80 -6.31 -2.25
C GLY A 21 -16.45 -5.10 -1.39
N THR A 22 -17.17 -4.96 -0.28
CA THR A 22 -16.91 -3.93 0.73
C THR A 22 -16.27 -4.59 1.95
N LYS A 23 -15.02 -4.20 2.26
CA LYS A 23 -14.29 -4.69 3.43
C LYS A 23 -13.75 -3.50 4.22
N LEU A 24 -13.79 -3.61 5.54
CA LEU A 24 -13.26 -2.62 6.47
C LEU A 24 -12.22 -3.27 7.37
N LEU A 25 -11.19 -2.51 7.73
CA LEU A 25 -10.26 -2.85 8.80
C LEU A 25 -10.55 -1.90 9.97
N VAL A 26 -10.98 -2.46 11.10
CA VAL A 26 -11.22 -1.69 12.33
C VAL A 26 -9.93 -1.66 13.14
N LEU A 27 -9.46 -0.46 13.45
CA LEU A 27 -8.25 -0.23 14.24
C LEU A 27 -8.64 0.37 15.60
N PRO A 28 -8.01 -0.05 16.71
CA PRO A 28 -8.16 0.63 17.99
C PRO A 28 -7.68 2.09 17.89
N PHE A 29 -8.34 2.98 18.63
CA PHE A 29 -7.86 4.35 18.80
C PHE A 29 -6.44 4.35 19.40
N ASN A 30 -5.58 5.23 18.90
CA ASN A 30 -4.15 5.33 19.22
C ASN A 30 -3.31 4.08 18.86
N ALA A 31 -3.80 3.19 18.00
CA ALA A 31 -2.96 2.13 17.45
C ALA A 31 -1.83 2.74 16.60
N THR A 32 -0.59 2.32 16.84
CA THR A 32 0.52 2.58 15.91
C THR A 32 0.43 1.57 14.77
N VAL A 33 0.30 2.07 13.54
CA VAL A 33 0.07 1.24 12.36
C VAL A 33 1.27 1.34 11.44
N GLU A 34 1.76 0.20 10.98
CA GLU A 34 2.64 0.10 9.82
C GLU A 34 1.85 -0.53 8.67
N LEU A 35 1.84 0.14 7.53
CA LEU A 35 1.20 -0.35 6.31
C LEU A 35 2.25 -0.45 5.21
N VAL A 36 2.43 -1.65 4.68
CA VAL A 36 3.28 -1.93 3.52
C VAL A 36 2.39 -2.15 2.30
N MET A 37 2.66 -1.38 1.25
CA MET A 37 1.92 -1.42 -0.01
C MET A 37 2.87 -1.86 -1.11
N GLN A 38 2.53 -2.95 -1.80
CA GLN A 38 3.35 -3.62 -2.80
C GLN A 38 2.65 -3.54 -4.16
N ASP A 39 3.33 -2.97 -5.15
CA ASP A 39 2.92 -3.07 -6.55
C ASP A 39 3.19 -4.49 -7.08
N THR A 40 2.36 -4.95 -8.02
CA THR A 40 2.45 -6.31 -8.58
C THR A 40 2.55 -6.26 -10.09
N SER A 41 3.07 -7.31 -10.73
CA SER A 41 3.10 -7.42 -12.19
C SER A 41 1.78 -7.87 -12.82
N ILE A 42 0.67 -7.82 -12.09
CA ILE A 42 -0.64 -8.22 -12.61
C ILE A 42 -1.14 -7.14 -13.56
N LEU A 43 -1.33 -7.50 -14.83
CA LEU A 43 -1.81 -6.61 -15.90
C LEU A 43 -0.90 -5.41 -16.23
N GLY A 44 0.30 -5.35 -15.65
CA GLY A 44 1.24 -4.27 -15.86
C GLY A 44 1.98 -3.97 -14.57
N ILE A 45 3.10 -3.27 -14.69
CA ILE A 45 3.82 -2.70 -13.55
C ILE A 45 3.60 -1.19 -13.64
N GLU A 46 3.01 -0.59 -12.62
CA GLU A 46 2.61 0.83 -12.65
C GLU A 46 2.89 1.52 -11.31
N SER A 47 3.16 2.83 -11.35
CA SER A 47 3.28 3.62 -10.13
C SER A 47 1.88 4.01 -9.66
N HIS A 48 1.57 3.76 -8.39
CA HIS A 48 0.25 4.07 -7.81
C HIS A 48 0.37 5.14 -6.72
N PRO A 49 -0.15 6.38 -6.93
CA PRO A 49 -0.26 7.38 -5.87
C PRO A 49 -1.39 7.00 -4.92
N LEU A 50 -1.05 6.63 -3.70
CA LEU A 50 -2.02 6.25 -2.66
C LEU A 50 -2.17 7.38 -1.64
N HIS A 51 -3.42 7.74 -1.35
CA HIS A 51 -3.81 8.80 -0.44
C HIS A 51 -4.64 8.24 0.72
N LEU A 52 -4.31 8.62 1.95
CA LEU A 52 -5.04 8.22 3.16
C LEU A 52 -5.82 9.41 3.72
N HIS A 53 -7.15 9.31 3.68
CA HIS A 53 -8.01 10.33 4.25
C HIS A 53 -7.87 10.38 5.78
N GLY A 54 -7.88 11.59 6.34
CA GLY A 54 -7.93 11.80 7.80
C GLY A 54 -6.60 11.64 8.53
N PHE A 55 -5.53 11.26 7.83
CA PHE A 55 -4.20 11.05 8.42
C PHE A 55 -3.10 11.59 7.50
N ASN A 56 -2.10 12.22 8.11
CA ASN A 56 -0.75 12.18 7.56
C ASN A 56 -0.05 10.91 8.05
N PHE A 57 1.00 10.52 7.35
CA PHE A 57 1.82 9.36 7.67
C PHE A 57 3.30 9.65 7.37
N PHE A 58 4.17 8.92 8.04
CA PHE A 58 5.60 8.93 7.80
C PHE A 58 5.97 7.85 6.78
N VAL A 59 6.65 8.23 5.70
CA VAL A 59 7.22 7.26 4.75
C VAL A 59 8.56 6.77 5.30
N VAL A 60 8.58 5.54 5.82
CA VAL A 60 9.74 4.98 6.51
C VAL A 60 10.63 4.13 5.60
N GLY A 61 10.10 3.64 4.48
CA GLY A 61 10.88 2.87 3.51
C GLY A 61 10.20 2.79 2.16
N GLN A 62 11.01 2.71 1.09
CA GLN A 62 10.54 2.56 -0.28
C GLN A 62 11.65 1.94 -1.14
N ARG A 63 11.35 0.89 -1.89
CA ARG A 63 12.28 0.26 -2.84
C ARG A 63 11.57 -0.38 -4.02
N PHE A 64 12.32 -0.65 -5.08
CA PHE A 64 11.89 -1.55 -6.15
C PHE A 64 12.03 -3.02 -5.72
N GLY A 65 11.28 -3.90 -6.38
CA GLY A 65 11.22 -5.32 -6.10
C GLY A 65 10.15 -5.69 -5.06
N ASN A 66 10.28 -6.90 -4.54
CA ASN A 66 9.38 -7.43 -3.52
C ASN A 66 9.84 -7.00 -2.14
N TYR A 67 8.89 -6.61 -1.29
CA TYR A 67 9.16 -6.35 0.13
C TYR A 67 9.70 -7.61 0.83
N ASP A 68 10.82 -7.46 1.50
CA ASP A 68 11.40 -8.49 2.37
C ASP A 68 11.12 -8.14 3.85
N PRO A 69 10.16 -8.81 4.51
CA PRO A 69 9.78 -8.49 5.88
C PRO A 69 10.88 -8.77 6.92
N VAL A 70 11.96 -9.47 6.55
CA VAL A 70 13.10 -9.74 7.42
C VAL A 70 14.17 -8.66 7.26
N ASN A 71 14.50 -8.31 6.02
CA ASN A 71 15.68 -7.48 5.74
C ASN A 71 15.37 -5.99 5.49
N ASP A 72 14.20 -5.65 4.94
CA ASP A 72 13.87 -4.26 4.62
C ASP A 72 13.57 -3.38 5.84
N PRO A 73 12.91 -3.86 6.92
CA PRO A 73 12.71 -3.08 8.13
C PRO A 73 14.00 -2.54 8.76
N MET A 74 15.12 -3.27 8.60
CA MET A 74 16.43 -2.86 9.10
C MET A 74 16.97 -1.60 8.40
N ARG A 75 16.40 -1.23 7.25
CA ARG A 75 16.80 -0.08 6.43
C ARG A 75 15.81 1.08 6.51
N PHE A 76 14.79 0.99 7.36
CA PHE A 76 13.81 2.06 7.49
C PHE A 76 14.46 3.34 8.05
N ASN A 77 14.05 4.48 7.50
CA ASN A 77 14.33 5.76 8.12
C ASN A 77 13.39 5.96 9.31
N LEU A 78 13.92 5.80 10.52
CA LEU A 78 13.20 5.98 11.78
C LEU A 78 13.66 7.23 12.55
N VAL A 79 14.49 8.08 11.93
CA VAL A 79 15.05 9.29 12.57
C VAL A 79 14.31 10.52 12.07
N ASP A 80 14.22 10.70 10.75
CA ASP A 80 13.62 11.88 10.11
C ASP A 80 12.80 11.53 8.85
N PRO A 81 11.84 10.57 8.94
CA PRO A 81 11.02 10.22 7.79
C PRO A 81 10.14 11.38 7.35
N VAL A 82 9.89 11.47 6.04
CA VAL A 82 9.02 12.51 5.49
C VAL A 82 7.56 12.24 5.86
N GLU A 83 6.88 13.26 6.38
CA GLU A 83 5.45 13.22 6.69
C GLU A 83 4.62 13.74 5.51
N ARG A 84 3.66 12.96 5.02
CA ARG A 84 2.75 13.32 3.92
C ARG A 84 1.40 12.60 4.06
N ASN A 85 0.43 12.96 3.25
CA ASN A 85 -0.87 12.25 3.14
C ASN A 85 -1.00 11.42 1.85
N THR A 86 -0.04 11.54 0.93
CA THR A 86 -0.02 10.87 -0.37
C THR A 86 1.39 10.40 -0.68
N VAL A 87 1.52 9.16 -1.16
CA VAL A 87 2.80 8.59 -1.57
C VAL A 87 2.64 7.69 -2.79
N ASN A 88 3.63 7.69 -3.67
CA ASN A 88 3.67 6.75 -4.78
C ASN A 88 4.24 5.42 -4.29
N VAL A 89 3.48 4.34 -4.51
CA VAL A 89 4.09 3.01 -4.60
C VAL A 89 4.92 2.98 -5.89
N PRO A 90 6.23 2.70 -5.84
CA PRO A 90 7.03 2.62 -7.06
C PRO A 90 6.48 1.53 -7.98
N ALA A 91 6.57 1.77 -9.30
CA ALA A 91 6.34 0.76 -10.31
C ALA A 91 7.24 -0.47 -10.03
N GLY A 92 6.62 -1.58 -9.69
CA GLY A 92 7.27 -2.87 -9.41
C GLY A 92 7.99 -2.87 -8.07
N GLY A 93 7.57 -2.01 -7.14
CA GLY A 93 8.19 -1.82 -5.85
C GLY A 93 7.19 -1.81 -4.70
N TRP A 94 7.67 -1.36 -3.56
CA TRP A 94 6.88 -1.23 -2.34
C TRP A 94 7.19 0.07 -1.62
N VAL A 95 6.26 0.48 -0.76
CA VAL A 95 6.42 1.56 0.20
C VAL A 95 5.87 1.13 1.55
N ALA A 96 6.58 1.47 2.62
CA ALA A 96 6.16 1.28 4.00
C ALA A 96 5.88 2.65 4.62
N ILE A 97 4.68 2.80 5.19
CA ILE A 97 4.26 4.00 5.91
C ILE A 97 3.92 3.67 7.35
N ARG A 98 4.10 4.64 8.25
CA ARG A 98 3.65 4.56 9.64
C ARG A 98 2.77 5.74 10.02
N PHE A 99 1.71 5.49 10.76
CA PHE A 99 0.83 6.52 11.30
C PHE A 99 0.21 6.08 12.62
N LEU A 100 -0.29 7.06 13.37
CA LEU A 100 -1.09 6.83 14.57
C LEU A 100 -2.56 6.88 14.20
N ALA A 101 -3.35 5.87 14.58
CA ALA A 101 -4.80 5.85 14.38
C ALA A 101 -5.51 6.69 15.46
N ASP A 102 -5.24 7.99 15.49
CA ASP A 102 -5.71 8.96 16.50
C ASP A 102 -6.87 9.87 16.02
N ASN A 103 -7.42 9.61 14.83
CA ASN A 103 -8.58 10.32 14.31
C ASN A 103 -9.80 9.38 14.26
N PRO A 104 -10.71 9.45 15.24
CA PRO A 104 -11.88 8.57 15.28
C PRO A 104 -12.83 8.85 14.10
N GLY A 105 -13.09 7.82 13.29
CA GLY A 105 -14.01 7.91 12.17
C GLY A 105 -13.72 6.90 11.09
N ALA A 106 -14.45 7.02 9.97
CA ALA A 106 -14.15 6.27 8.76
C ALA A 106 -13.06 7.00 7.96
N ALA A 107 -11.97 6.29 7.65
CA ALA A 107 -10.91 6.75 6.77
C ALA A 107 -10.84 5.85 5.52
N TYR A 108 -10.49 6.46 4.39
CA TYR A 108 -10.37 5.78 3.10
C TYR A 108 -8.93 5.87 2.61
N LEU A 109 -8.37 4.73 2.22
CA LEU A 109 -7.12 4.65 1.45
C LEU A 109 -7.49 4.46 -0.02
N VAL A 110 -7.08 5.38 -0.89
CA VAL A 110 -7.49 5.42 -2.30
C VAL A 110 -6.31 5.67 -3.22
N SER A 111 -6.36 5.09 -4.42
CA SER A 111 -5.49 5.51 -5.52
C SER A 111 -6.00 6.82 -6.12
N LEU A 112 -5.11 7.78 -6.35
CA LEU A 112 -5.43 9.06 -6.98
C LEU A 112 -5.33 9.04 -8.52
N LEU A 113 -4.99 7.89 -9.12
CA LEU A 113 -5.13 7.72 -10.56
C LEU A 113 -6.60 7.44 -10.89
N ALA A 114 -7.18 8.25 -11.77
CA ALA A 114 -8.38 7.84 -12.49
C ALA A 114 -8.03 6.58 -13.31
N PRO A 115 -8.95 5.60 -13.45
CA PRO A 115 -8.69 4.44 -14.29
C PRO A 115 -8.29 4.92 -15.67
N THR A 116 -7.04 4.68 -16.06
CA THR A 116 -6.65 4.79 -17.45
C THR A 116 -7.55 3.85 -18.22
N SER A 117 -8.24 4.38 -19.22
CA SER A 117 -9.01 3.61 -20.18
C SER A 117 -8.06 2.65 -20.91
N LEU A 118 -7.77 1.49 -20.31
CA LEU A 118 -7.12 0.35 -20.95
C LEU A 118 -8.16 -0.50 -21.71
N ILE A 119 -9.20 0.15 -22.22
CA ILE A 119 -9.87 -0.27 -23.44
C ILE A 119 -9.17 0.48 -24.57
N LYS A 120 -8.05 -0.07 -25.06
CA LYS A 120 -7.66 0.21 -26.44
C LYS A 120 -8.61 -0.60 -27.35
N PRO A 121 -9.02 -0.05 -28.51
CA PRO A 121 -9.92 -0.74 -29.43
C PRO A 121 -9.36 -2.08 -29.92
#